data_AF-A0A9X9F0G4-F1
#
_entry.id   AF-A0A9X9F0G4-F1
#
_cell.length_a   1.000
_cell.length_b   1.000
_cell.length_c   1.000
_cell.angle_alpha   90.00
_cell.angle_beta   90.00
_cell.angle_gamma   90.00
#
_symmetry.space_group_name_H-M   'P 1'
#
loop_
_entity.id
_entity.type
_entity.pdbx_description
1 polymer ?
#
loop_
_entity_poly.entity_id
_entity_poly.type
_entity_poly.pdbx_seq_one_letter_code
_entity_poly.pdbx_strand_id
1 'polypeptide(L)'
;ILEESVKPYVKVSGTLAETTLFESKFGGYPYLPIDQEHPKDSNGQPMMLLAQLNLEEIPNIEHMPQHGMLQFFISAEEDLFGADF
;
A
#
# COMPACT_ATOMS: atom_id res chain seq x y z
N ILE A 1 -22.99 -19.65 -12.96
CA ILE A 1 -21.65 -19.32 -13.50
C ILE A 1 -21.16 -17.94 -13.03
N LEU A 2 -21.71 -16.80 -13.49
CA LEU A 2 -21.19 -15.48 -13.05
C LEU A 2 -21.39 -15.23 -11.54
N GLU A 3 -22.58 -15.50 -11.02
CA GLU A 3 -22.93 -15.29 -9.60
C GLU A 3 -22.09 -16.16 -8.64
N GLU A 4 -21.70 -17.37 -9.07
CA GLU A 4 -20.92 -18.32 -8.25
C GLU A 4 -19.46 -17.89 -8.07
N SER A 5 -18.96 -16.97 -8.91
CA SER A 5 -17.57 -16.45 -8.84
C SER A 5 -17.42 -15.16 -8.04
N VAL A 6 -18.52 -14.60 -7.53
CA VAL A 6 -18.50 -13.33 -6.79
C VAL A 6 -17.74 -13.51 -5.48
N LYS A 7 -16.69 -12.69 -5.28
CA LYS A 7 -15.96 -12.59 -4.02
C LYS A 7 -16.22 -11.24 -3.37
N PRO A 8 -16.32 -11.18 -2.03
CA PRO A 8 -16.35 -9.90 -1.33
C PRO A 8 -15.08 -9.11 -1.63
N TYR A 9 -15.23 -7.79 -1.75
CA TYR A 9 -14.11 -6.89 -1.99
C TYR A 9 -14.36 -5.56 -1.28
N VAL A 10 -13.27 -4.83 -1.03
CA VAL A 10 -13.35 -3.45 -0.55
C VAL A 10 -13.08 -2.54 -1.74
N LYS A 11 -14.05 -1.69 -2.07
CA LYS A 11 -13.85 -0.63 -3.06
C LYS A 11 -13.06 0.50 -2.42
N VAL A 12 -11.87 0.78 -2.93
CA VAL A 12 -11.04 1.89 -2.48
C VAL A 12 -11.12 3.03 -3.49
N SER A 13 -11.35 4.25 -3.00
CA SER A 13 -11.35 5.47 -3.80
C SER A 13 -10.66 6.58 -3.02
N GLY A 14 -9.80 7.35 -3.68
CA GLY A 14 -9.10 8.47 -3.09
C GLY A 14 -9.55 9.82 -3.66
N THR A 15 -9.25 10.88 -2.91
CA THR A 15 -9.31 12.27 -3.36
C THR A 15 -7.98 12.93 -3.06
N LEU A 16 -7.60 13.96 -3.82
CA LEU A 16 -6.39 14.71 -3.53
C LEU A 16 -6.56 15.47 -2.20
N ALA A 17 -5.74 15.11 -1.21
CA ALA A 17 -5.73 15.72 0.11
C ALA A 17 -4.38 15.45 0.80
N GLU A 18 -4.06 16.27 1.79
CA GLU A 18 -2.99 15.96 2.75
C GLU A 18 -3.42 14.80 3.66
N THR A 19 -2.47 13.96 4.05
CA THR A 19 -2.71 12.81 4.93
C THR A 19 -1.69 12.77 6.05
N THR A 20 -2.12 12.42 7.25
CA THR A 20 -1.27 12.17 8.41
C THR A 20 -0.51 10.85 8.25
N LEU A 21 0.48 10.63 9.11
CA LEU A 21 1.40 9.49 9.01
C LEU A 21 0.70 8.12 9.06
N PHE A 22 -0.42 8.01 9.78
CA PHE A 22 -1.11 6.74 10.07
C PHE A 22 -2.38 6.51 9.24
N GLU A 23 -2.75 7.44 8.38
CA GLU A 23 -3.92 7.28 7.51
C GLU A 23 -3.59 6.39 6.31
N SER A 24 -4.62 5.72 5.80
CA SER A 24 -4.57 5.11 4.46
C SER A 24 -4.39 6.20 3.40
N LYS A 25 -3.48 5.98 2.46
CA LYS A 25 -3.11 6.96 1.43
C LYS A 25 -2.57 6.30 0.18
N PHE A 26 -2.67 7.02 -0.93
CA PHE A 26 -1.97 6.73 -2.17
C PHE A 26 -0.82 7.72 -2.32
N GLY A 27 0.41 7.24 -2.50
CA GLY A 27 1.59 8.08 -2.50
C GLY A 27 1.86 8.78 -1.16
N GLY A 28 2.68 9.83 -1.21
CA GLY A 28 3.07 10.63 -0.05
C GLY A 28 4.14 9.97 0.82
N TYR A 29 4.30 10.46 2.04
CA TYR A 29 5.29 9.94 2.98
C TYR A 29 4.75 8.73 3.76
N PRO A 30 5.46 7.59 3.75
CA PRO A 30 5.08 6.39 4.49
C PRO A 30 5.30 6.56 5.99
N TYR A 31 4.52 5.81 6.78
CA TYR A 31 4.94 5.45 8.14
C TYR A 31 6.18 4.55 8.05
N LEU A 32 7.30 4.98 8.65
CA LEU A 32 8.50 4.17 8.78
C LEU A 32 9.07 4.36 10.20
N PRO A 33 9.18 3.29 11.00
CA PRO A 33 9.84 3.37 12.30
C PRO A 33 11.29 3.85 12.18
N ILE A 34 11.78 4.58 13.19
CA ILE A 34 13.11 5.22 13.16
C ILE A 34 14.25 4.18 13.06
N ASP A 35 14.00 2.97 13.56
CA ASP A 35 14.94 1.84 13.59
C ASP A 35 14.84 0.95 12.34
N GLN A 36 13.99 1.29 11.37
CA GLN A 36 13.82 0.54 10.12
C GLN A 36 14.54 1.24 8.96
N GLU A 37 15.22 0.45 8.12
CA GLU A 37 15.73 0.97 6.86
C GLU A 37 14.59 1.20 5.86
N HIS A 38 14.70 2.28 5.10
CA HIS A 38 13.77 2.55 4.02
C HIS A 38 13.87 1.48 2.91
N PRO A 39 12.74 0.99 2.36
CA PRO A 39 12.76 0.03 1.25
C PRO A 39 13.58 0.55 0.07
N LYS A 40 14.39 -0.35 -0.51
CA LYS A 40 15.25 -0.10 -1.66
C LYS A 40 14.99 -1.13 -2.75
N ASP A 41 15.17 -0.73 -4.00
CA ASP A 41 15.11 -1.63 -5.16
C ASP A 41 16.37 -2.48 -5.32
N SER A 42 16.40 -3.30 -6.38
CA SER A 42 17.54 -4.18 -6.70
C SER A 42 18.83 -3.41 -6.98
N ASN A 43 18.76 -2.13 -7.30
CA ASN A 43 19.90 -1.24 -7.51
C ASN A 43 20.30 -0.48 -6.22
N GLY A 44 19.61 -0.73 -5.11
CA GLY A 44 19.82 -0.06 -3.83
C GLY A 44 19.21 1.35 -3.75
N GLN A 45 18.40 1.76 -4.73
CA GLN A 45 17.75 3.07 -4.72
C GLN A 45 16.49 3.06 -3.86
N PRO A 46 16.21 4.12 -3.08
CA PRO A 46 14.98 4.20 -2.29
C PRO A 46 13.72 4.09 -3.16
N MET A 47 12.80 3.20 -2.79
CA MET A 47 11.54 3.01 -3.49
C MET A 47 10.50 4.06 -3.09
N MET A 48 9.61 4.48 -3.99
CA MET A 48 8.50 5.36 -3.61
C MET A 48 7.30 4.57 -3.05
N LEU A 49 6.56 5.19 -2.13
CA LEU A 49 5.29 4.63 -1.65
C LEU A 49 4.25 4.72 -2.77
N LEU A 50 3.67 3.58 -3.15
CA LEU A 50 2.52 3.52 -4.03
C LEU A 50 1.22 3.69 -3.23
N ALA A 51 1.08 2.91 -2.16
CA ALA A 51 -0.08 2.96 -1.28
C ALA A 51 0.27 2.48 0.13
N GLN A 52 -0.38 3.07 1.11
CA GLN A 52 -0.37 2.63 2.50
C GLN A 52 -1.83 2.44 2.95
N LEU A 53 -2.09 1.33 3.63
CA LEU A 53 -3.40 0.97 4.15
C LEU A 53 -3.29 0.72 5.65
N ASN A 54 -4.01 1.52 6.42
CA ASN A 54 -4.22 1.25 7.83
C ASN A 54 -5.36 0.22 7.95
N LEU A 55 -5.04 -0.99 8.40
CA LEU A 55 -6.02 -2.08 8.46
C LEU A 55 -7.16 -1.81 9.44
N GLU A 56 -7.00 -0.85 10.36
CA GLU A 56 -8.05 -0.38 11.26
C GLU A 56 -9.12 0.48 10.56
N GLU A 57 -8.79 1.04 9.38
CA GLU A 57 -9.71 1.83 8.55
C GLU A 57 -10.47 0.98 7.53
N ILE A 58 -10.08 -0.29 7.37
CA ILE A 58 -10.64 -1.21 6.39
C ILE A 58 -11.68 -2.11 7.07
N PRO A 59 -12.86 -2.34 6.46
CA PRO A 59 -13.81 -3.33 6.96
C PRO A 59 -13.14 -4.70 7.13
N ASN A 60 -13.52 -5.47 8.16
CA ASN A 60 -12.97 -6.80 8.36
C ASN A 60 -13.16 -7.69 7.11
N ILE A 61 -12.04 -8.19 6.57
CA ILE A 61 -12.00 -9.14 5.45
C ILE A 61 -11.51 -10.48 6.00
N GLU A 62 -12.19 -11.55 5.64
CA GLU A 62 -11.77 -12.90 6.00
C GLU A 62 -10.30 -13.13 5.58
N HIS A 63 -9.50 -13.67 6.51
CA HIS A 63 -8.06 -13.93 6.35
C HIS A 63 -7.12 -12.73 6.27
N MET A 64 -7.61 -11.49 6.45
CA MET A 64 -6.75 -10.31 6.60
C MET A 64 -6.53 -9.96 8.08
N PRO A 65 -5.36 -9.40 8.46
CA PRO A 65 -5.18 -8.85 9.80
C PRO A 65 -6.15 -7.68 10.05
N GLN A 66 -6.57 -7.50 11.31
CA GLN A 66 -7.47 -6.41 11.72
C GLN A 66 -6.73 -5.13 12.11
N HIS A 67 -5.42 -5.21 12.32
CA HIS A 67 -4.57 -4.12 12.79
C HIS A 67 -3.23 -4.15 12.05
N GLY A 68 -2.58 -2.99 12.00
CA GLY A 68 -1.28 -2.81 11.41
C GLY A 68 -1.31 -2.00 10.11
N MET A 69 -0.12 -1.73 9.60
CA MET A 69 0.10 -0.90 8.41
C MET A 69 0.58 -1.78 7.26
N LEU A 70 -0.20 -1.87 6.19
CA LEU A 70 0.19 -2.53 4.95
C LEU A 70 0.68 -1.48 3.96
N GLN A 71 1.88 -1.65 3.41
CA GLN A 71 2.52 -0.65 2.55
C GLN A 71 3.05 -1.31 1.28
N PHE A 72 2.82 -0.66 0.15
CA PHE A 72 3.28 -1.07 -1.16
C PHE A 72 4.29 -0.06 -1.67
N PHE A 73 5.49 -0.53 -1.99
CA PHE A 73 6.59 0.28 -2.50
C PHE A 73 6.95 -0.14 -3.92
N ILE A 74 7.32 0.81 -4.77
CA ILE A 74 7.73 0.58 -6.16
C ILE A 74 9.02 1.35 -6.46
N SER A 75 9.85 0.85 -7.37
CA SER A 75 11.00 1.63 -7.85
C SER A 75 10.50 2.89 -8.56
N ALA A 76 11.11 4.03 -8.25
CA ALA A 76 10.77 5.31 -8.85
C ALA A 76 11.49 5.54 -10.19
N GLU A 77 12.58 4.80 -10.46
CA GLU A 77 13.44 5.01 -11.63
C GLU A 77 13.29 3.94 -12.71
N GLU A 78 12.57 2.85 -12.44
CA GLU A 78 12.28 1.85 -13.46
C GLU A 78 11.07 2.28 -14.30
N ASP A 79 11.25 2.30 -15.63
CA ASP A 79 10.21 2.64 -16.62
C ASP A 79 8.92 1.80 -16.52
N LEU A 80 8.96 0.70 -15.77
CA LEU A 80 7.88 -0.27 -15.59
C LEU A 80 7.27 -0.26 -14.18
N PHE A 81 7.59 0.73 -13.35
CA PHE A 81 7.05 0.85 -11.98
C PHE A 81 7.27 -0.40 -11.11
N GLY A 82 8.42 -1.09 -11.26
CA GLY A 82 8.76 -2.27 -10.49
C GLY A 82 8.04 -3.56 -10.90
N ALA A 83 7.49 -3.64 -12.12
CA ALA A 83 6.92 -4.88 -12.63
C ALA A 83 8.01 -5.92 -12.94
N ASP A 84 7.92 -7.09 -12.28
CA ASP A 84 8.75 -8.27 -12.53
C ASP A 84 7.95 -9.29 -13.36
N PHE A 85 8.47 -9.70 -14.51
CA PHE A 85 7.80 -10.55 -15.52
C PHE A 85 8.47 -11.90 -15.70
#